data_AF-A0A937J281-F1
#
_entry.id   AF-A0A937J281-F1
#
_cell.length_a   1.000
_cell.length_b   1.000
_cell.length_c   1.000
_cell.angle_alpha   90.00
_cell.angle_beta   90.00
_cell.angle_gamma   90.00
#
_symmetry.space_group_name_H-M   'P 1'
#
loop_
_entity.id
_entity.type
_entity.pdbx_description
1 polymer ?
#
loop_
_entity_poly.entity_id
_entity_poly.type
_entity_poly.pdbx_seq_one_letter_code
_entity_poly.pdbx_strand_id
1 'polypeptide(L)'
;MATGAMQASVAAPLPEAEQWSSERALYQSAKSELATGAGQRYSEIRAQLAHYPLRIDLDLAVNLEQLHHMKASEAREFLSQARGTPLASRFLVAYLRHKAQDGRWKSFLGAIDTPPEMPELQCYYYRALLATGKAEPAFKGASKLWNVGYSQDKACDPLFSAWMAQGGPDDDLIWSRALSAFDAKNGYLIRYVKRFASNELQLDLDELAVVYRRPSRVEGDHHSHRPRHGDILMAGVARLAQLNPQRAYHALLALTEDHSLSDAQVETAKSDIARHSLFAKRSPAPEAWVTQQVAALRRDKLTVIWLRNAIAAGQWQAVQQGLQWLSDDLRSQDRWTYWDARSREALFVEGSGALFSKLASQRSFHGFLAAERMAQPYQLSEVKASVESAELSGLIWLGAARAQELLALGLREEAKEQWQHTLNQADLSGQMALGMLALQRGWPDFGVDAAIAGGNWDRLDLRFPYAFWKEFQTAAKDTEQDPFVLIALARRESSLNPMARSKVGARGLMQL
;
A
#
# COMPACT_ATOMS: atom_id res chain seq x y z
N MET A 1 1.33 -22.48 38.96
CA MET A 1 2.49 -21.62 38.65
C MET A 1 3.51 -22.47 37.90
N ALA A 2 3.55 -22.33 36.59
CA ALA A 2 4.63 -22.82 35.74
C ALA A 2 4.81 -21.75 34.67
N THR A 3 5.47 -20.66 35.06
CA THR A 3 5.95 -19.63 34.14
C THR A 3 7.04 -20.25 33.31
N GLY A 4 6.68 -20.78 32.14
CA GLY A 4 7.63 -21.13 31.10
C GLY A 4 8.32 -19.86 30.64
N ALA A 5 9.47 -19.57 31.22
CA ALA A 5 10.37 -18.57 30.71
C ALA A 5 10.67 -18.90 29.25
N MET A 6 10.44 -17.94 28.35
CA MET A 6 11.02 -17.97 27.02
C MET A 6 12.53 -18.13 27.19
N GLN A 7 13.04 -19.35 27.01
CA GLN A 7 14.46 -19.56 26.79
C GLN A 7 14.81 -18.69 25.59
N ALA A 8 15.75 -17.77 25.77
CA ALA A 8 16.39 -17.05 24.68
C ALA A 8 16.85 -18.11 23.67
N SER A 9 16.22 -18.15 22.49
CA SER A 9 16.57 -19.15 21.49
C SER A 9 17.99 -18.83 21.06
N VAL A 10 18.90 -19.75 21.34
CA VAL A 10 20.27 -19.68 20.84
C VAL A 10 20.18 -19.57 19.31
N ALA A 11 20.98 -18.67 18.74
CA ALA A 11 21.15 -18.60 17.30
C ALA A 11 21.58 -19.99 16.79
N ALA A 12 20.84 -20.53 15.82
CA ALA A 12 21.10 -21.85 15.29
C ALA A 12 21.07 -21.82 13.77
N PRO A 13 21.99 -22.53 13.09
CA PRO A 13 21.90 -22.68 11.64
C PRO A 13 20.59 -23.36 11.28
N LEU A 14 19.94 -22.88 10.21
CA LEU A 14 18.74 -23.52 9.70
C LEU A 14 19.12 -24.86 9.02
N PRO A 15 18.56 -25.99 9.45
CA PRO A 15 18.80 -27.30 8.82
C PRO A 15 18.51 -27.30 7.33
N GLU A 16 19.24 -28.13 6.58
CA GLU A 16 18.94 -28.40 5.16
C GLU A 16 17.53 -29.00 5.01
N ALA A 17 16.86 -28.76 3.88
CA ALA A 17 15.49 -29.24 3.67
C ALA A 17 15.39 -30.78 3.74
N GLU A 18 16.43 -31.49 3.32
CA GLU A 18 16.51 -32.95 3.33
C GLU A 18 16.49 -33.52 4.75
N GLN A 19 16.98 -32.76 5.73
CA GLN A 19 17.03 -33.17 7.14
C GLN A 19 15.64 -33.22 7.78
N TRP A 20 14.64 -32.57 7.19
CA TRP A 20 13.24 -32.60 7.62
C TRP A 20 12.38 -33.64 6.90
N SER A 21 12.97 -34.50 6.07
CA SER A 21 12.23 -35.42 5.20
C SER A 21 11.28 -36.37 5.97
N SER A 22 11.72 -36.89 7.11
CA SER A 22 10.90 -37.77 7.97
C SER A 22 9.70 -37.04 8.59
N GLU A 23 9.94 -35.86 9.17
CA GLU A 23 8.89 -35.01 9.74
C GLU A 23 7.92 -34.51 8.67
N ARG A 24 8.42 -34.21 7.46
CA ARG A 24 7.58 -33.81 6.33
C ARG A 24 6.62 -34.94 5.91
N ALA A 25 7.09 -36.18 5.87
CA ALA A 25 6.23 -37.34 5.62
C ALA A 25 5.17 -37.51 6.74
N LEU A 26 5.57 -37.37 8.01
CA LEU A 26 4.64 -37.39 9.14
C LEU A 26 3.61 -36.25 9.06
N TYR A 27 4.01 -35.05 8.65
CA TYR A 27 3.12 -33.91 8.46
C TYR A 27 2.10 -34.16 7.36
N GLN A 28 2.51 -34.69 6.21
CA GLN A 28 1.59 -35.06 5.13
C GLN A 28 0.60 -36.14 5.59
N SER A 29 1.08 -37.14 6.34
CA SER A 29 0.24 -38.17 6.96
C SER A 29 -0.77 -37.56 7.94
N ALA A 30 -0.32 -36.69 8.84
CA ALA A 30 -1.19 -35.99 9.79
C ALA A 30 -2.26 -35.15 9.07
N LYS A 31 -1.90 -34.46 7.98
CA LYS A 31 -2.84 -33.68 7.16
C LYS A 31 -3.89 -34.57 6.48
N SER A 32 -3.49 -35.76 6.00
CA SER A 32 -4.41 -36.74 5.45
C SER A 32 -5.36 -37.30 6.50
N GLU A 33 -4.86 -37.67 7.69
CA GLU A 33 -5.70 -38.17 8.78
C GLU A 33 -6.66 -37.08 9.28
N LEU A 34 -6.20 -35.83 9.36
CA LEU A 34 -7.02 -34.70 9.80
C LEU A 34 -8.23 -34.47 8.89
N ALA A 35 -8.18 -34.84 7.61
CA ALA A 35 -9.32 -34.80 6.71
C ALA A 35 -10.48 -35.72 7.15
N THR A 36 -10.21 -36.69 8.02
CA THR A 36 -11.21 -37.57 8.65
C THR A 36 -11.60 -37.15 10.06
N GLY A 37 -10.98 -36.09 10.58
CA GLY A 37 -11.17 -35.54 11.93
C GLY A 37 -9.94 -35.65 12.82
N ALA A 38 -9.87 -34.82 13.86
CA ALA A 38 -8.75 -34.76 14.82
C ALA A 38 -8.80 -35.89 15.89
N GLY A 39 -8.83 -37.15 15.45
CA GLY A 39 -8.92 -38.33 16.31
C GLY A 39 -7.59 -38.75 16.98
N GLN A 40 -7.60 -39.92 17.61
CA GLN A 40 -6.43 -40.49 18.33
C GLN A 40 -5.20 -40.62 17.43
N ARG A 41 -5.38 -41.19 16.23
CA ARG A 41 -4.28 -41.40 15.26
C ARG A 41 -3.65 -40.09 14.80
N TYR A 42 -4.45 -39.08 14.48
CA TYR A 42 -3.96 -37.73 14.19
C TYR A 42 -3.13 -37.18 15.37
N SER A 43 -3.64 -37.33 16.60
CA SER A 43 -2.99 -36.82 17.81
C SER A 43 -1.63 -37.48 18.06
N GLU A 44 -1.51 -38.78 17.82
CA GLU A 44 -0.26 -39.55 17.92
C GLU A 44 0.79 -39.11 16.89
N ILE A 45 0.38 -38.87 15.63
CA ILE A 45 1.29 -38.38 14.59
C ILE A 45 1.71 -36.93 14.89
N ARG A 46 0.75 -36.08 15.27
CA ARG A 46 1.00 -34.66 15.58
C ARG A 46 1.91 -34.49 16.80
N ALA A 47 1.88 -35.41 17.77
CA ALA A 47 2.80 -35.40 18.91
C ALA A 47 4.27 -35.62 18.50
N GLN A 48 4.52 -36.37 17.42
CA GLN A 48 5.87 -36.61 16.90
C GLN A 48 6.46 -35.41 16.15
N LEU A 49 5.62 -34.46 15.72
CA LEU A 49 6.02 -33.26 14.99
C LEU A 49 6.47 -32.11 15.92
N ALA A 50 7.04 -32.44 17.09
CA ALA A 50 7.20 -31.48 18.18
C ALA A 50 7.96 -30.21 17.78
N HIS A 51 9.01 -30.38 16.97
CA HIS A 51 9.90 -29.32 16.47
C HIS A 51 9.71 -29.01 14.98
N TYR A 52 8.73 -29.62 14.32
CA TYR A 52 8.53 -29.42 12.89
C TYR A 52 7.91 -28.04 12.61
N PRO A 53 8.49 -27.20 11.73
CA PRO A 53 8.04 -25.82 11.52
C PRO A 53 6.57 -25.67 11.11
N LEU A 54 6.01 -26.66 10.40
CA LEU A 54 4.61 -26.62 9.92
C LEU A 54 3.60 -27.27 10.86
N ARG A 55 4.01 -27.70 12.06
CA ARG A 55 3.08 -28.23 13.07
C ARG A 55 1.94 -27.24 13.37
N ILE A 56 2.23 -25.94 13.43
CA ILE A 56 1.24 -24.90 13.69
C ILE A 56 0.16 -24.78 12.60
N ASP A 57 0.42 -25.24 11.36
CA ASP A 57 -0.60 -25.28 10.30
C ASP A 57 -1.66 -26.36 10.59
N LEU A 58 -1.26 -27.48 11.20
CA LEU A 58 -2.20 -28.50 11.68
C LEU A 58 -3.04 -27.96 12.85
N ASP A 59 -2.38 -27.26 13.78
CA ASP A 59 -3.07 -26.63 14.91
C ASP A 59 -4.06 -25.56 14.46
N LEU A 60 -3.71 -24.77 13.43
CA LEU A 60 -4.65 -23.84 12.79
C LEU A 60 -5.88 -24.58 12.27
N ALA A 61 -5.68 -25.66 11.49
CA ALA A 61 -6.78 -26.41 10.88
C ALA A 61 -7.75 -26.96 11.94
N VAL A 62 -7.24 -27.56 13.01
CA VAL A 62 -8.05 -28.01 14.15
C VAL A 62 -8.81 -26.86 14.80
N ASN A 63 -8.13 -25.75 15.06
CA ASN A 63 -8.73 -24.59 15.73
C ASN A 63 -9.83 -23.94 14.90
N LEU A 64 -9.73 -23.96 13.56
CA LEU A 64 -10.76 -23.44 12.67
C LEU A 64 -12.06 -24.26 12.73
N GLU A 65 -12.00 -25.56 13.02
CA GLU A 65 -13.19 -26.40 13.21
C GLU A 65 -13.88 -26.17 14.56
N GLN A 66 -13.15 -25.65 15.55
CA GLN A 66 -13.62 -25.49 16.93
C GLN A 66 -14.08 -24.07 17.27
N LEU A 67 -14.10 -23.15 16.29
CA LEU A 67 -14.38 -21.73 16.51
C LEU A 67 -15.68 -21.47 17.25
N HIS A 68 -16.71 -22.31 17.09
CA HIS A 68 -18.00 -22.13 17.76
C HIS A 68 -17.87 -22.20 19.29
N HIS A 69 -17.17 -23.22 19.80
CA HIS A 69 -17.03 -23.46 21.23
C HIS A 69 -15.79 -22.80 21.86
N MET A 70 -14.83 -22.39 21.04
CA MET A 70 -13.56 -21.84 21.49
C MET A 70 -13.73 -20.59 22.37
N LYS A 71 -13.01 -20.56 23.49
CA LYS A 71 -12.97 -19.43 24.43
C LYS A 71 -11.96 -18.38 23.96
N ALA A 72 -12.16 -17.15 24.44
CA ALA A 72 -11.25 -16.05 24.17
C ALA A 72 -9.81 -16.30 24.65
N SER A 73 -9.65 -16.99 25.78
CA SER A 73 -8.32 -17.38 26.31
C SER A 73 -7.59 -18.36 25.39
N GLU A 74 -8.30 -19.36 24.86
CA GLU A 74 -7.77 -20.35 23.91
C GLU A 74 -7.39 -19.67 22.60
N ALA A 75 -8.22 -18.74 22.11
CA ALA A 75 -7.90 -17.94 20.94
C ALA A 75 -6.63 -17.09 21.15
N ARG A 76 -6.50 -16.42 22.30
CA ARG A 76 -5.29 -15.65 22.65
C ARG A 76 -4.05 -16.52 22.76
N GLU A 77 -4.20 -17.73 23.30
CA GLU A 77 -3.12 -18.70 23.38
C GLU A 77 -2.63 -19.09 21.98
N PHE A 78 -3.54 -19.46 21.06
CA PHE A 78 -3.15 -19.78 19.69
C PHE A 78 -2.53 -18.57 18.97
N LEU A 79 -3.07 -17.36 19.14
CA LEU A 79 -2.49 -16.14 18.57
C LEU A 79 -1.05 -15.91 19.04
N SER A 80 -0.76 -16.23 20.30
CA SER A 80 0.60 -16.17 20.86
C SER A 80 1.50 -17.23 20.25
N GLN A 81 1.01 -18.47 20.10
CA GLN A 81 1.76 -19.58 19.50
C GLN A 81 2.04 -19.36 18.00
N ALA A 82 1.09 -18.77 17.27
CA ALA A 82 1.20 -18.47 15.84
C ALA A 82 1.96 -17.16 15.56
N ARG A 83 2.48 -16.48 16.59
CA ARG A 83 3.29 -15.26 16.42
C ARG A 83 4.50 -15.56 15.52
N GLY A 84 4.83 -14.64 14.62
CA GLY A 84 5.87 -14.84 13.61
C GLY A 84 5.39 -15.58 12.34
N THR A 85 4.09 -15.90 12.27
CA THR A 85 3.48 -16.51 11.09
C THR A 85 2.28 -15.69 10.62
N PRO A 86 1.96 -15.70 9.31
CA PRO A 86 0.74 -15.07 8.80
C PRO A 86 -0.54 -15.78 9.30
N LEU A 87 -0.41 -16.98 9.88
CA LEU A 87 -1.52 -17.76 10.39
C LEU A 87 -2.23 -17.08 11.56
N ALA A 88 -1.51 -16.30 12.38
CA ALA A 88 -2.11 -15.56 13.49
C ALA A 88 -3.20 -14.59 12.99
N SER A 89 -2.91 -13.83 11.94
CA SER A 89 -3.88 -12.91 11.32
C SER A 89 -5.03 -13.66 10.67
N ARG A 90 -4.75 -14.74 9.92
CA ARG A 90 -5.79 -15.58 9.28
C ARG A 90 -6.76 -16.16 10.31
N PHE A 91 -6.22 -16.71 11.40
CA PHE A 91 -7.02 -17.22 12.51
C PHE A 91 -7.82 -16.13 13.20
N LEU A 92 -7.19 -14.98 13.51
CA LEU A 92 -7.87 -13.87 14.18
C LEU A 92 -9.11 -13.43 13.39
N VAL A 93 -8.97 -13.29 12.07
CA VAL A 93 -10.06 -12.92 11.18
C VAL A 93 -11.18 -13.95 11.24
N ALA A 94 -10.84 -15.25 11.11
CA ALA A 94 -11.83 -16.32 11.15
C ALA A 94 -12.56 -16.37 12.50
N TYR A 95 -11.82 -16.31 13.61
CA TYR A 95 -12.38 -16.30 14.97
C TYR A 95 -13.31 -15.11 15.19
N LEU A 96 -12.87 -13.89 14.88
CA LEU A 96 -13.67 -12.68 15.08
C LEU A 96 -14.94 -12.69 14.23
N ARG A 97 -14.84 -13.05 12.94
CA ARG A 97 -16.02 -13.12 12.06
C ARG A 97 -17.01 -14.16 12.58
N HIS A 98 -16.54 -15.34 13.00
CA HIS A 98 -17.39 -16.38 13.56
C HIS A 98 -18.10 -15.93 14.85
N LYS A 99 -17.36 -15.40 15.84
CA LYS A 99 -17.97 -14.90 17.09
C LYS A 99 -18.95 -13.77 16.87
N ALA A 100 -18.71 -12.93 15.87
CA ALA A 100 -19.63 -11.85 15.53
C ALA A 100 -20.92 -12.35 14.88
N GLN A 101 -20.84 -13.34 13.99
CA GLN A 101 -22.00 -14.00 13.39
C GLN A 101 -22.89 -14.68 14.45
N ASP A 102 -22.27 -15.30 15.47
CA ASP A 102 -22.98 -15.91 16.60
C ASP A 102 -23.43 -14.91 17.69
N GLY A 103 -23.14 -13.60 17.53
CA GLY A 103 -23.46 -12.59 18.55
C GLY A 103 -22.70 -12.76 19.88
N ARG A 104 -21.59 -13.49 19.89
CA ARG A 104 -20.78 -13.81 21.08
C ARG A 104 -19.82 -12.67 21.42
N TRP A 105 -20.37 -11.49 21.73
CA TRP A 105 -19.62 -10.23 21.88
C TRP A 105 -18.55 -10.25 22.97
N LYS A 106 -18.82 -10.90 24.11
CA LYS A 106 -17.81 -11.08 25.18
C LYS A 106 -16.62 -11.92 24.71
N SER A 107 -16.86 -12.96 23.91
CA SER A 107 -15.80 -13.79 23.34
C SER A 107 -15.03 -13.07 22.23
N PHE A 108 -15.71 -12.22 21.46
CA PHE A 108 -15.11 -11.35 20.44
C PHE A 108 -14.13 -10.34 21.08
N LEU A 109 -14.63 -9.52 22.01
CA LEU A 109 -13.82 -8.52 22.72
C LEU A 109 -12.80 -9.17 23.68
N GLY A 110 -13.03 -10.40 24.10
CA GLY A 110 -12.07 -11.14 24.89
C GLY A 110 -10.83 -11.56 24.12
N ALA A 111 -10.83 -11.52 22.78
CA ALA A 111 -9.66 -11.90 21.98
C ALA A 111 -8.83 -10.68 21.53
N ILE A 112 -9.43 -9.48 21.49
CA ILE A 112 -8.79 -8.25 21.00
C ILE A 112 -9.11 -7.05 21.86
N ASP A 113 -8.15 -6.14 22.00
CA ASP A 113 -8.31 -4.93 22.79
C ASP A 113 -8.55 -3.69 21.91
N THR A 114 -8.04 -3.69 20.68
CA THR A 114 -8.14 -2.58 19.71
C THR A 114 -8.98 -2.97 18.49
N PRO A 115 -9.59 -1.98 17.79
CA PRO A 115 -10.31 -2.24 16.55
C PRO A 115 -9.37 -2.81 15.47
N PRO A 116 -9.75 -3.89 14.76
CA PRO A 116 -8.96 -4.44 13.66
C PRO A 116 -8.86 -3.46 12.47
N GLU A 117 -7.95 -3.71 11.52
CA GLU A 117 -7.83 -2.84 10.34
C GLU A 117 -8.99 -2.98 9.35
N MET A 118 -9.53 -4.19 9.16
CA MET A 118 -10.57 -4.44 8.16
C MET A 118 -11.91 -3.78 8.54
N PRO A 119 -12.54 -3.00 7.64
CA PRO A 119 -13.79 -2.29 7.95
C PRO A 119 -14.92 -3.19 8.46
N GLU A 120 -15.11 -4.38 7.88
CA GLU A 120 -16.10 -5.37 8.36
C GLU A 120 -15.89 -5.69 9.85
N LEU A 121 -14.65 -6.00 10.25
CA LEU A 121 -14.32 -6.35 11.63
C LEU A 121 -14.32 -5.15 12.57
N GLN A 122 -14.00 -3.94 12.09
CA GLN A 122 -14.20 -2.71 12.87
C GLN A 122 -15.68 -2.53 13.21
N CYS A 123 -16.57 -2.75 12.24
CA CYS A 123 -18.01 -2.68 12.47
C CYS A 123 -18.47 -3.70 13.51
N TYR A 124 -17.98 -4.95 13.45
CA TYR A 124 -18.25 -5.93 14.50
C TYR A 124 -17.65 -5.55 15.86
N TYR A 125 -16.46 -4.96 15.90
CA TYR A 125 -15.84 -4.49 17.13
C TYR A 125 -16.70 -3.44 17.84
N TYR A 126 -17.14 -2.41 17.13
CA TYR A 126 -18.00 -1.38 17.72
C TYR A 126 -19.41 -1.90 18.04
N ARG A 127 -19.94 -2.87 17.28
CA ARG A 127 -21.17 -3.59 17.67
C ARG A 127 -20.98 -4.36 18.98
N ALA A 128 -19.84 -5.01 19.15
CA ALA A 128 -19.52 -5.74 20.37
C ALA A 128 -19.38 -4.79 21.57
N LEU A 129 -18.74 -3.62 21.40
CA LEU A 129 -18.68 -2.58 22.42
C LEU A 129 -20.08 -2.11 22.82
N LEU A 130 -20.93 -1.80 21.84
CA LEU A 130 -22.31 -1.40 22.08
C LEU A 130 -23.08 -2.47 22.86
N ALA A 131 -23.03 -3.72 22.42
CA ALA A 131 -23.72 -4.84 23.04
C ALA A 131 -23.20 -5.20 24.45
N THR A 132 -21.99 -4.74 24.81
CA THR A 132 -21.41 -4.90 26.14
C THR A 132 -21.52 -3.64 27.01
N GLY A 133 -22.36 -2.68 26.62
CA GLY A 133 -22.68 -1.48 27.39
C GLY A 133 -21.72 -0.30 27.21
N LYS A 134 -20.77 -0.38 26.27
CA LYS A 134 -19.81 0.69 25.97
C LYS A 134 -20.29 1.53 24.78
N ALA A 135 -21.41 2.25 24.96
CA ALA A 135 -22.09 2.98 23.88
C ALA A 135 -21.27 4.16 23.33
N GLU A 136 -20.66 4.98 24.19
CA GLU A 136 -19.89 6.16 23.77
C GLU A 136 -18.73 5.83 22.79
N PRO A 137 -17.81 4.88 23.09
CA PRO A 137 -16.77 4.51 22.14
C PRO A 137 -17.33 3.77 20.91
N ALA A 138 -18.45 3.05 21.04
CA ALA A 138 -19.11 2.40 19.91
C ALA A 138 -19.64 3.42 18.89
N PHE A 139 -20.30 4.47 19.35
CA PHE A 139 -20.86 5.51 18.49
C PHE A 139 -19.80 6.47 17.95
N LYS A 140 -18.73 6.73 18.70
CA LYS A 140 -17.55 7.42 18.14
C LYS A 140 -16.93 6.62 16.98
N GLY A 141 -16.83 5.30 17.13
CA GLY A 141 -16.43 4.40 16.05
C GLY A 141 -17.39 4.41 14.87
N ALA A 142 -18.70 4.37 15.16
CA ALA A 142 -19.75 4.44 14.14
C ALA A 142 -19.64 5.73 13.31
N SER A 143 -19.48 6.88 13.95
CA SER A 143 -19.28 8.18 13.28
C SER A 143 -18.07 8.16 12.34
N LYS A 144 -16.91 7.66 12.81
CA LYS A 144 -15.70 7.54 11.98
C LYS A 144 -15.89 6.59 10.80
N LEU A 145 -16.53 5.45 11.01
CA LEU A 145 -16.83 4.49 9.94
C LEU A 145 -17.88 5.04 8.96
N TRP A 146 -18.85 5.81 9.45
CA TRP A 146 -19.89 6.37 8.61
C TRP A 146 -19.36 7.47 7.69
N ASN A 147 -18.44 8.31 8.17
CA ASN A 147 -17.90 9.46 7.43
C ASN A 147 -16.84 9.08 6.39
N VAL A 148 -17.26 8.34 5.36
CA VAL A 148 -16.45 7.99 4.19
C VAL A 148 -17.24 8.16 2.89
N GLY A 149 -16.54 8.39 1.78
CA GLY A 149 -17.11 8.66 0.46
C GLY A 149 -17.69 7.44 -0.29
N TYR A 150 -17.73 6.27 0.33
CA TYR A 150 -18.20 5.02 -0.27
C TYR A 150 -19.19 4.28 0.65
N SER A 151 -19.89 3.30 0.07
CA SER A 151 -20.75 2.41 0.86
C SER A 151 -19.89 1.52 1.75
N GLN A 152 -20.25 1.45 3.04
CA GLN A 152 -19.57 0.58 3.99
C GLN A 152 -20.07 -0.86 3.90
N ASP A 153 -19.34 -1.75 4.56
CA ASP A 153 -19.74 -3.15 4.67
C ASP A 153 -21.10 -3.29 5.38
N LYS A 154 -21.93 -4.24 4.92
CA LYS A 154 -23.25 -4.53 5.53
C LYS A 154 -23.17 -4.87 7.03
N ALA A 155 -22.02 -5.35 7.51
CA ALA A 155 -21.78 -5.60 8.92
C ALA A 155 -21.96 -4.33 9.80
N CYS A 156 -21.86 -3.14 9.20
CA CYS A 156 -22.00 -1.85 9.86
C CYS A 156 -23.46 -1.41 10.02
N ASP A 157 -24.41 -1.96 9.24
CA ASP A 157 -25.80 -1.50 9.24
C ASP A 157 -26.48 -1.57 10.62
N PRO A 158 -26.29 -2.64 11.44
CA PRO A 158 -26.87 -2.66 12.79
C PRO A 158 -26.25 -1.62 13.73
N LEU A 159 -24.95 -1.34 13.59
CA LEU A 159 -24.27 -0.32 14.38
C LEU A 159 -24.79 1.07 14.04
N PHE A 160 -24.87 1.38 12.74
CA PHE A 160 -25.39 2.65 12.26
C PHE A 160 -26.85 2.82 12.64
N SER A 161 -27.68 1.80 12.51
CA SER A 161 -29.09 1.86 12.91
C SER A 161 -29.25 2.20 14.40
N ALA A 162 -28.45 1.57 15.26
CA ALA A 162 -28.48 1.85 16.70
C ALA A 162 -27.96 3.26 17.03
N TRP A 163 -26.91 3.71 16.35
CA TRP A 163 -26.37 5.06 16.51
C TRP A 163 -27.36 6.14 16.04
N MET A 164 -28.03 5.92 14.90
CA MET A 164 -29.06 6.79 14.34
C MET A 164 -30.26 6.94 15.30
N ALA A 165 -30.64 5.87 16.00
CA ALA A 165 -31.70 5.92 17.01
C ALA A 165 -31.32 6.74 18.26
N GLN A 166 -30.03 7.05 18.46
CA GLN A 166 -29.49 7.82 19.60
C GLN A 166 -28.99 9.20 19.17
N GLY A 167 -29.54 9.75 18.08
CA GLY A 167 -29.23 11.08 17.57
C GLY A 167 -28.46 11.09 16.25
N GLY A 168 -27.72 10.03 15.93
CA GLY A 168 -27.06 9.88 14.64
C GLY A 168 -26.02 10.97 14.31
N PRO A 169 -25.71 11.17 13.02
CA PRO A 169 -24.84 12.24 12.56
C PRO A 169 -25.57 13.59 12.61
N ASP A 170 -24.85 14.64 13.01
CA ASP A 170 -25.29 16.01 12.80
C ASP A 170 -25.08 16.45 11.34
N ASP A 171 -25.60 17.63 11.00
CA ASP A 171 -25.53 18.18 9.66
C ASP A 171 -24.09 18.38 9.16
N ASP A 172 -23.15 18.70 10.05
CA ASP A 172 -21.75 18.89 9.68
C ASP A 172 -21.09 17.56 9.28
N LEU A 173 -21.39 16.49 10.01
CA LEU A 173 -20.93 15.16 9.66
C LEU A 173 -21.57 14.66 8.36
N ILE A 174 -22.88 14.94 8.17
CA ILE A 174 -23.59 14.59 6.93
C ILE A 174 -22.99 15.32 5.73
N TRP A 175 -22.69 16.61 5.89
CA TRP A 175 -22.03 17.42 4.89
C TRP A 175 -20.64 16.88 4.55
N SER A 176 -19.83 16.58 5.58
CA SER A 176 -18.50 15.99 5.41
C SER A 176 -18.54 14.69 4.61
N ARG A 177 -19.52 13.82 4.87
CA ARG A 177 -19.71 12.58 4.10
C ARG A 177 -20.15 12.86 2.66
N ALA A 178 -21.01 13.85 2.45
CA ALA A 178 -21.46 14.23 1.11
C ALA A 178 -20.31 14.75 0.24
N LEU A 179 -19.42 15.60 0.80
CA LEU A 179 -18.20 16.04 0.12
C LEU A 179 -17.25 14.88 -0.16
N SER A 180 -17.04 13.99 0.82
CA SER A 180 -16.25 12.76 0.62
C SER A 180 -16.83 11.89 -0.51
N ALA A 181 -18.15 11.80 -0.61
CA ALA A 181 -18.84 11.07 -1.68
C ALA A 181 -18.68 11.77 -3.05
N PHE A 182 -18.67 13.10 -3.07
CA PHE A 182 -18.39 13.88 -4.27
C PHE A 182 -16.99 13.56 -4.82
N ASP A 183 -15.97 13.59 -3.96
CA ASP A 183 -14.57 13.30 -4.31
C ASP A 183 -14.36 11.85 -4.76
N ALA A 184 -15.02 10.90 -4.06
CA ALA A 184 -15.03 9.49 -4.42
C ALA A 184 -15.87 9.18 -5.68
N LYS A 185 -16.44 10.21 -6.33
CA LYS A 185 -17.28 10.09 -7.53
C LYS A 185 -18.52 9.22 -7.29
N ASN A 186 -19.11 9.30 -6.11
CA ASN A 186 -20.30 8.55 -5.72
C ASN A 186 -21.54 9.45 -5.57
N GLY A 187 -22.12 9.87 -6.70
CA GLY A 187 -23.31 10.73 -6.69
C GLY A 187 -24.58 10.07 -6.12
N TYR A 188 -24.63 8.74 -6.03
CA TYR A 188 -25.73 8.06 -5.34
C TYR A 188 -25.66 8.30 -3.83
N LEU A 189 -24.47 8.22 -3.24
CA LEU A 189 -24.27 8.43 -1.81
C LEU A 189 -24.61 9.87 -1.38
N ILE A 190 -24.30 10.88 -2.21
CA ILE A 190 -24.71 12.27 -1.95
C ILE A 190 -26.24 12.36 -1.77
N ARG A 191 -27.01 11.70 -2.63
CA ARG A 191 -28.48 11.66 -2.51
C ARG A 191 -28.95 10.80 -1.33
N TYR A 192 -28.25 9.70 -1.05
CA TYR A 192 -28.58 8.78 0.02
C TYR A 192 -28.52 9.46 1.40
N VAL A 193 -27.50 10.28 1.66
CA VAL A 193 -27.27 10.91 2.97
C VAL A 193 -28.28 12.01 3.27
N LYS A 194 -28.95 12.56 2.24
CA LYS A 194 -30.02 13.55 2.38
C LYS A 194 -31.13 13.14 3.35
N ARG A 195 -31.44 11.85 3.44
CA ARG A 195 -32.49 11.34 4.34
C ARG A 195 -32.23 11.62 5.83
N PHE A 196 -30.98 11.88 6.20
CA PHE A 196 -30.56 12.12 7.58
C PHE A 196 -30.40 13.63 7.88
N ALA A 197 -30.48 14.48 6.86
CA ALA A 197 -30.19 15.91 6.96
C ALA A 197 -31.39 16.72 7.45
N SER A 198 -31.12 17.81 8.16
CA SER A 198 -32.13 18.84 8.43
C SER A 198 -32.70 19.44 7.12
N ASN A 199 -33.87 20.08 7.22
CA ASN A 199 -34.48 20.73 6.06
C ASN A 199 -33.57 21.80 5.42
N GLU A 200 -32.74 22.47 6.21
CA GLU A 200 -31.78 23.46 5.72
C GLU A 200 -30.68 22.78 4.89
N LEU A 201 -30.02 21.75 5.44
CA LEU A 201 -28.95 21.03 4.76
C LEU A 201 -29.44 20.28 3.51
N GLN A 202 -30.71 19.84 3.48
CA GLN A 202 -31.28 19.17 2.30
C GLN A 202 -31.19 20.03 1.03
N LEU A 203 -31.30 21.36 1.15
CA LEU A 203 -31.17 22.27 0.01
C LEU A 203 -29.73 22.30 -0.53
N ASP A 204 -28.73 22.34 0.36
CA ASP A 204 -27.32 22.31 -0.01
C ASP A 204 -26.94 20.95 -0.65
N LEU A 205 -27.47 19.84 -0.12
CA LEU A 205 -27.24 18.51 -0.69
C LEU A 205 -27.87 18.32 -2.08
N ASP A 206 -29.05 18.89 -2.31
CA ASP A 206 -29.69 18.88 -3.63
C ASP A 206 -28.86 19.65 -4.65
N GLU A 207 -28.36 20.83 -4.25
CA GLU A 207 -27.49 21.65 -5.08
C GLU A 207 -26.16 20.92 -5.36
N LEU A 208 -25.50 20.37 -4.33
CA LEU A 208 -24.27 19.58 -4.47
C LEU A 208 -24.47 18.41 -5.45
N ALA A 209 -25.60 17.70 -5.37
CA ALA A 209 -25.93 16.60 -6.28
C ALA A 209 -26.21 17.07 -7.72
N VAL A 210 -26.71 18.29 -7.92
CA VAL A 210 -26.87 18.91 -9.23
C VAL A 210 -25.50 19.32 -9.80
N VAL A 211 -24.67 20.00 -9.02
CA VAL A 211 -23.31 20.41 -9.39
C VAL A 211 -22.43 19.21 -9.70
N TYR A 212 -22.55 18.12 -8.92
CA TYR A 212 -21.88 16.86 -9.22
C TYR A 212 -22.21 16.32 -10.62
N ARG A 213 -23.48 16.38 -11.03
CA ARG A 213 -23.89 15.90 -12.36
C ARG A 213 -23.56 16.88 -13.48
N ARG A 214 -23.64 18.18 -13.20
CA ARG A 214 -23.46 19.27 -14.16
C ARG A 214 -22.56 20.35 -13.52
N PRO A 215 -21.24 20.16 -13.50
CA PRO A 215 -20.32 21.08 -12.82
C PRO A 215 -20.29 22.47 -13.46
N SER A 216 -20.71 22.63 -14.72
CA SER A 216 -20.92 23.94 -15.37
C SER A 216 -21.95 24.83 -14.68
N ARG A 217 -22.72 24.31 -13.71
CA ARG A 217 -23.66 25.11 -12.92
C ARG A 217 -22.96 26.20 -12.08
N VAL A 218 -21.68 26.02 -11.76
CA VAL A 218 -20.89 27.01 -11.02
C VAL A 218 -20.51 28.24 -11.85
N GLU A 219 -20.82 28.25 -13.16
CA GLU A 219 -20.57 29.38 -14.07
C GLU A 219 -21.75 30.37 -14.13
N GLY A 220 -22.88 30.09 -13.48
CA GLY A 220 -24.05 30.97 -13.54
C GLY A 220 -24.07 32.00 -12.42
N ASP A 221 -24.69 33.15 -12.67
CA ASP A 221 -24.66 34.33 -11.78
C ASP A 221 -25.58 34.24 -10.53
N HIS A 222 -26.24 33.09 -10.33
CA HIS A 222 -27.20 32.92 -9.21
C HIS A 222 -26.53 32.17 -8.08
N HIS A 223 -26.08 32.94 -7.09
CA HIS A 223 -25.40 32.40 -5.93
C HIS A 223 -26.18 32.68 -4.64
N SER A 224 -26.05 31.77 -3.67
CA SER A 224 -26.78 31.82 -2.41
C SER A 224 -25.82 32.14 -1.26
N HIS A 225 -26.22 33.02 -0.33
CA HIS A 225 -25.44 33.31 0.90
C HIS A 225 -25.52 32.21 1.97
N ARG A 226 -25.77 30.96 1.58
CA ARG A 226 -25.85 29.84 2.54
C ARG A 226 -24.44 29.47 3.00
N PRO A 227 -24.24 29.06 4.27
CA PRO A 227 -22.92 28.76 4.83
C PRO A 227 -22.09 27.76 4.02
N ARG A 228 -22.74 26.78 3.38
CA ARG A 228 -22.09 25.69 2.63
C ARG A 228 -22.04 25.92 1.12
N HIS A 229 -22.58 27.03 0.63
CA HIS A 229 -22.62 27.31 -0.81
C HIS A 229 -21.21 27.48 -1.41
N GLY A 230 -20.29 28.11 -0.67
CA GLY A 230 -18.88 28.21 -1.08
C GLY A 230 -18.23 26.84 -1.33
N ASP A 231 -18.47 25.87 -0.45
CA ASP A 231 -17.98 24.50 -0.62
C ASP A 231 -18.54 23.84 -1.90
N ILE A 232 -19.83 24.04 -2.18
CA ILE A 232 -20.49 23.51 -3.37
C ILE A 232 -19.86 24.07 -4.64
N LEU A 233 -19.67 25.39 -4.68
CA LEU A 233 -19.06 26.08 -5.81
C LEU A 233 -17.63 25.56 -6.04
N MET A 234 -16.84 25.41 -4.98
CA MET A 234 -15.46 24.95 -5.09
C MET A 234 -15.36 23.47 -5.50
N ALA A 235 -16.22 22.60 -4.96
CA ALA A 235 -16.32 21.21 -5.41
C ALA A 235 -16.71 21.14 -6.90
N GLY A 236 -17.63 22.00 -7.33
CA GLY A 236 -18.03 22.13 -8.73
C GLY A 236 -16.91 22.64 -9.63
N VAL A 237 -16.16 23.67 -9.21
CA VAL A 237 -14.99 24.20 -9.93
C VAL A 237 -13.90 23.13 -10.06
N ALA A 238 -13.58 22.42 -8.98
CA ALA A 238 -12.59 21.32 -9.00
C ALA A 238 -13.01 20.21 -9.97
N ARG A 239 -14.31 19.87 -10.00
CA ARG A 239 -14.84 18.91 -10.96
C ARG A 239 -14.88 19.45 -12.40
N LEU A 240 -15.21 20.72 -12.59
CA LEU A 240 -15.18 21.37 -13.89
C LEU A 240 -13.76 21.40 -14.43
N ALA A 241 -12.75 21.62 -13.58
CA ALA A 241 -11.34 21.60 -13.96
C ALA A 241 -10.91 20.24 -14.54
N GLN A 242 -11.46 19.14 -14.03
CA GLN A 242 -11.21 17.79 -14.59
C GLN A 242 -11.75 17.63 -16.02
N LEU A 243 -12.81 18.37 -16.39
CA LEU A 243 -13.49 18.26 -17.67
C LEU A 243 -13.05 19.33 -18.68
N ASN A 244 -12.90 20.56 -18.21
CA ASN A 244 -12.52 21.73 -18.97
C ASN A 244 -11.84 22.77 -18.04
N PRO A 245 -10.50 22.72 -17.93
CA PRO A 245 -9.74 23.63 -17.07
C PRO A 245 -9.94 25.11 -17.39
N GLN A 246 -10.08 25.47 -18.67
CA GLN A 246 -10.30 26.86 -19.10
C GLN A 246 -11.61 27.42 -18.55
N ARG A 247 -12.70 26.63 -18.61
CA ARG A 247 -14.00 27.02 -18.06
C ARG A 247 -13.95 27.15 -16.53
N ALA A 248 -13.29 26.20 -15.86
CA ALA A 248 -13.08 26.28 -14.42
C ALA A 248 -12.27 27.50 -14.00
N TYR A 249 -11.28 27.90 -14.80
CA TYR A 249 -10.53 29.15 -14.62
C TYR A 249 -11.43 30.38 -14.69
N HIS A 250 -12.26 30.50 -15.72
CA HIS A 250 -13.20 31.63 -15.83
C HIS A 250 -14.23 31.65 -14.70
N ALA A 251 -14.77 30.47 -14.33
CA ALA A 251 -15.68 30.35 -13.20
C ALA A 251 -15.02 30.81 -11.88
N LEU A 252 -13.78 30.39 -11.62
CA LEU A 252 -13.07 30.78 -10.41
C LEU A 252 -12.86 32.30 -10.34
N LEU A 253 -12.49 32.94 -11.46
CA LEU A 253 -12.31 34.40 -11.50
C LEU A 253 -13.60 35.14 -11.12
N ALA A 254 -14.72 34.77 -11.74
CA ALA A 254 -16.02 35.37 -11.44
C ALA A 254 -16.42 35.18 -9.97
N LEU A 255 -16.20 33.98 -9.42
CA LEU A 255 -16.53 33.68 -8.02
C LEU A 255 -15.66 34.45 -7.02
N THR A 256 -14.39 34.71 -7.33
CA THR A 256 -13.51 35.46 -6.42
C THR A 256 -13.84 36.95 -6.34
N GLU A 257 -14.59 37.50 -7.30
CA GLU A 257 -15.00 38.91 -7.30
C GLU A 257 -16.26 39.16 -6.46
N ASP A 258 -17.14 38.15 -6.33
CA ASP A 258 -18.51 38.33 -5.82
C ASP A 258 -18.79 37.57 -4.50
N HIS A 259 -17.89 36.68 -4.05
CA HIS A 259 -18.19 35.77 -2.94
C HIS A 259 -17.12 35.73 -1.85
N SER A 260 -17.57 35.53 -0.60
CA SER A 260 -16.71 35.26 0.56
C SER A 260 -16.22 33.80 0.53
N LEU A 261 -15.25 33.51 -0.34
CA LEU A 261 -14.49 32.25 -0.33
C LEU A 261 -13.30 32.37 0.61
N SER A 262 -12.93 31.29 1.29
CA SER A 262 -11.69 31.25 2.07
C SER A 262 -10.47 31.15 1.14
N ASP A 263 -9.33 31.70 1.59
CA ASP A 263 -8.07 31.60 0.84
C ASP A 263 -7.69 30.14 0.56
N ALA A 264 -7.93 29.23 1.51
CA ALA A 264 -7.65 27.81 1.36
C ALA A 264 -8.49 27.15 0.25
N GLN A 265 -9.77 27.51 0.13
CA GLN A 265 -10.65 27.05 -0.95
C GLN A 265 -10.14 27.53 -2.31
N VAL A 266 -9.82 28.82 -2.43
CA VAL A 266 -9.32 29.42 -3.67
C VAL A 266 -7.99 28.81 -4.08
N GLU A 267 -7.05 28.62 -3.16
CA GLU A 267 -5.77 27.95 -3.42
C GLU A 267 -5.93 26.51 -3.91
N THR A 268 -6.89 25.78 -3.33
CA THR A 268 -7.19 24.40 -3.73
C THR A 268 -7.74 24.37 -5.15
N ALA A 269 -8.71 25.23 -5.48
CA ALA A 269 -9.25 25.36 -6.83
C ALA A 269 -8.16 25.77 -7.84
N LYS A 270 -7.31 26.74 -7.52
CA LYS A 270 -6.14 27.14 -8.33
C LYS A 270 -5.22 25.95 -8.62
N SER A 271 -4.89 25.17 -7.60
CA SER A 271 -4.05 23.98 -7.71
C SER A 271 -4.66 22.93 -8.65
N ASP A 272 -5.97 22.69 -8.57
CA ASP A 272 -6.65 21.70 -9.40
C ASP A 272 -6.77 22.15 -10.86
N ILE A 273 -7.15 23.42 -11.09
CA ILE A 273 -7.19 24.01 -12.43
C ILE A 273 -5.81 23.97 -13.07
N ALA A 274 -4.75 24.37 -12.36
CA ALA A 274 -3.39 24.32 -12.86
C ALA A 274 -2.98 22.88 -13.19
N ARG A 275 -3.22 21.93 -12.28
CA ARG A 275 -2.91 20.51 -12.49
C ARG A 275 -3.58 19.95 -13.74
N HIS A 276 -4.88 20.18 -13.90
CA HIS A 276 -5.62 19.65 -15.05
C HIS A 276 -5.26 20.37 -16.34
N SER A 277 -4.93 21.67 -16.30
CA SER A 277 -4.41 22.41 -17.46
C SER A 277 -3.09 21.83 -17.98
N LEU A 278 -2.20 21.36 -17.08
CA LEU A 278 -0.92 20.76 -17.47
C LEU A 278 -1.04 19.44 -18.26
N PHE A 279 -2.18 18.75 -18.18
CA PHE A 279 -2.46 17.54 -18.96
C PHE A 279 -3.40 17.79 -20.14
N ALA A 280 -4.09 18.93 -20.17
CA ALA A 280 -5.13 19.20 -21.12
C ALA A 280 -4.56 19.53 -22.50
N LYS A 281 -4.84 18.69 -23.50
CA LYS A 281 -4.56 18.98 -24.91
C LYS A 281 -5.55 19.97 -25.54
N ARG A 282 -6.71 20.17 -24.90
CA ARG A 282 -7.79 21.04 -25.36
C ARG A 282 -8.29 21.87 -24.18
N SER A 283 -8.52 23.16 -24.41
CA SER A 283 -9.03 24.11 -23.41
C SER A 283 -8.29 24.11 -22.06
N PRO A 284 -6.95 24.22 -22.02
CA PRO A 284 -6.25 24.53 -20.77
C PRO A 284 -6.58 25.96 -20.31
N ALA A 285 -6.42 26.24 -19.02
CA ALA A 285 -6.34 27.63 -18.57
C ALA A 285 -5.12 28.33 -19.22
N PRO A 286 -5.06 29.68 -19.26
CA PRO A 286 -3.97 30.41 -19.89
C PRO A 286 -2.59 29.98 -19.33
N GLU A 287 -1.63 29.70 -20.20
CA GLU A 287 -0.31 29.16 -19.82
C GLU A 287 0.43 30.04 -18.81
N ALA A 288 0.38 31.36 -18.99
CA ALA A 288 0.98 32.33 -18.07
C ALA A 288 0.36 32.22 -16.67
N TRP A 289 -0.97 32.09 -16.60
CA TRP A 289 -1.66 31.92 -15.33
C TRP A 289 -1.31 30.59 -14.66
N VAL A 290 -1.27 29.48 -15.43
CA VAL A 290 -0.89 28.16 -14.91
C VAL A 290 0.52 28.21 -14.33
N THR A 291 1.48 28.78 -15.07
CA THR A 291 2.87 28.91 -14.63
C THR A 291 2.98 29.76 -13.36
N GLN A 292 2.24 30.88 -13.29
CA GLN A 292 2.17 31.70 -12.08
C GLN A 292 1.64 30.91 -10.88
N GLN A 293 0.58 30.11 -11.05
CA GLN A 293 0.05 29.31 -9.96
C GLN A 293 1.02 28.22 -9.50
N VAL A 294 1.72 27.55 -10.43
CA VAL A 294 2.75 26.55 -10.09
C VAL A 294 3.86 27.20 -9.25
N ALA A 295 4.35 28.36 -9.69
CA ALA A 295 5.42 29.11 -9.01
C ALA A 295 5.02 29.63 -7.63
N ALA A 296 3.77 30.10 -7.49
CA ALA A 296 3.24 30.61 -6.23
C ALA A 296 2.96 29.49 -5.21
N LEU A 297 2.35 28.39 -5.65
CA LEU A 297 1.97 27.28 -4.78
C LEU A 297 3.17 26.43 -4.34
N ARG A 298 4.23 26.32 -5.16
CA ARG A 298 5.44 25.51 -4.90
C ARG A 298 5.15 24.08 -4.42
N ARG A 299 4.06 23.49 -4.93
CA ARG A 299 3.67 22.12 -4.59
C ARG A 299 4.44 21.16 -5.48
N ASP A 300 5.34 20.37 -4.90
CA ASP A 300 6.19 19.42 -5.62
C ASP A 300 5.46 18.60 -6.69
N LYS A 301 4.31 18.00 -6.35
CA LYS A 301 3.52 17.21 -7.31
C LYS A 301 3.13 18.02 -8.56
N LEU A 302 2.79 19.29 -8.40
CA LEU A 302 2.41 20.19 -9.48
C LEU A 302 3.66 20.65 -10.26
N THR A 303 4.70 21.09 -9.56
CA THR A 303 5.98 21.52 -10.14
C THR A 303 6.62 20.41 -10.98
N VAL A 304 6.59 19.16 -10.52
CA VAL A 304 7.12 18.00 -11.25
C VAL A 304 6.42 17.78 -12.59
N ILE A 305 5.10 17.97 -12.66
CA ILE A 305 4.34 17.83 -13.91
C ILE A 305 4.74 18.96 -14.86
N TRP A 306 4.78 20.20 -14.37
CA TRP A 306 5.19 21.37 -15.14
C TRP A 306 6.62 21.21 -15.70
N LEU A 307 7.57 20.77 -14.86
CA LEU A 307 8.95 20.52 -15.26
C LEU A 307 9.06 19.46 -16.35
N ARG A 308 8.29 18.36 -16.27
CA ARG A 308 8.25 17.33 -17.32
C ARG A 308 7.77 17.88 -18.66
N ASN A 309 6.76 18.75 -18.65
CA ASN A 309 6.28 19.40 -19.87
C ASN A 309 7.36 20.34 -20.44
N ALA A 310 8.00 21.16 -19.61
CA ALA A 310 9.09 22.06 -20.02
C ALA A 310 10.29 21.28 -20.59
N ILE A 311 10.67 20.16 -19.96
CA ILE A 311 11.72 19.25 -20.45
C ILE A 311 11.34 18.66 -21.81
N ALA A 312 10.11 18.16 -21.97
CA ALA A 312 9.63 17.58 -23.22
C ALA A 312 9.59 18.61 -24.36
N ALA A 313 9.34 19.89 -24.04
CA ALA A 313 9.34 21.00 -24.98
C ALA A 313 10.72 21.63 -25.21
N GLY A 314 11.78 21.16 -24.54
CA GLY A 314 13.13 21.72 -24.64
C GLY A 314 13.27 23.15 -24.08
N GLN A 315 12.37 23.58 -23.18
CA GLN A 315 12.35 24.93 -22.61
C GLN A 315 13.33 25.04 -21.43
N TRP A 316 14.64 25.00 -21.71
CA TRP A 316 15.68 24.88 -20.67
C TRP A 316 15.70 26.03 -19.66
N GLN A 317 15.40 27.26 -20.09
CA GLN A 317 15.28 28.40 -19.19
C GLN A 317 14.12 28.23 -18.21
N ALA A 318 12.98 27.70 -18.68
CA ALA A 318 11.83 27.39 -17.85
C ALA A 318 12.18 26.26 -16.85
N VAL A 319 12.91 25.23 -17.29
CA VAL A 319 13.40 24.16 -16.40
C VAL A 319 14.24 24.74 -15.25
N GLN A 320 15.20 25.62 -15.54
CA GLN A 320 16.02 26.28 -14.50
C GLN A 320 15.17 27.06 -13.48
N GLN A 321 14.12 27.75 -13.93
CA GLN A 321 13.20 28.46 -13.04
C GLN A 321 12.37 27.48 -12.20
N GLY A 322 11.77 26.47 -12.83
CA GLY A 322 10.92 25.50 -12.15
C GLY A 322 11.64 24.65 -11.11
N LEU A 323 12.93 24.37 -11.30
CA LEU A 323 13.77 23.68 -10.33
C LEU A 323 13.87 24.44 -9.00
N GLN A 324 13.69 25.77 -9.00
CA GLN A 324 13.68 26.59 -7.78
C GLN A 324 12.35 26.51 -7.02
N TRP A 325 11.30 25.93 -7.62
CA TRP A 325 9.99 25.75 -6.99
C TRP A 325 9.79 24.36 -6.38
N LEU A 326 10.77 23.46 -6.54
CA LEU A 326 10.81 22.18 -5.83
C LEU A 326 11.24 22.41 -4.38
N SER A 327 10.75 21.55 -3.48
CA SER A 327 11.36 21.39 -2.16
C SER A 327 12.82 20.96 -2.27
N ASP A 328 13.60 21.25 -1.24
CA ASP A 328 15.02 20.85 -1.19
C ASP A 328 15.18 19.33 -1.27
N ASP A 329 14.26 18.58 -0.66
CA ASP A 329 14.19 17.11 -0.68
C ASP A 329 14.04 16.57 -2.11
N LEU A 330 13.18 17.17 -2.93
CA LEU A 330 13.06 16.75 -4.33
C LEU A 330 14.22 17.27 -5.16
N ARG A 331 14.58 18.54 -5.02
CA ARG A 331 15.62 19.19 -5.83
C ARG A 331 16.97 18.47 -5.72
N SER A 332 17.29 17.93 -4.54
CA SER A 332 18.52 17.18 -4.28
C SER A 332 18.54 15.76 -4.86
N GLN A 333 17.40 15.22 -5.34
CA GLN A 333 17.36 13.89 -5.96
C GLN A 333 18.14 13.86 -7.28
N ASP A 334 18.74 12.71 -7.59
CA ASP A 334 19.55 12.49 -8.80
C ASP A 334 18.85 12.92 -10.09
N ARG A 335 17.54 12.67 -10.19
CA ARG A 335 16.73 13.08 -11.34
C ARG A 335 16.83 14.58 -11.58
N TRP A 336 16.60 15.38 -10.54
CA TRP A 336 16.51 16.84 -10.68
C TRP A 336 17.88 17.49 -10.74
N THR A 337 18.88 16.90 -10.08
CA THR A 337 20.29 17.25 -10.29
C THR A 337 20.71 17.02 -11.75
N TYR A 338 20.27 15.94 -12.38
CA TYR A 338 20.59 15.66 -13.78
C TYR A 338 19.93 16.66 -14.71
N TRP A 339 18.64 16.97 -14.49
CA TRP A 339 17.94 17.96 -15.30
C TRP A 339 18.45 19.39 -15.07
N ASP A 340 18.97 19.71 -13.88
CA ASP A 340 19.73 20.95 -13.63
C ASP A 340 21.00 20.99 -14.50
N ALA A 341 21.84 19.95 -14.42
CA ALA A 341 23.06 19.85 -15.22
C ALA A 341 22.79 19.94 -16.73
N ARG A 342 21.77 19.22 -17.21
CA ARG A 342 21.34 19.19 -18.61
C ARG A 342 20.83 20.53 -19.12
N SER A 343 20.02 21.22 -18.33
CA SER A 343 19.48 22.52 -18.73
C SER A 343 20.55 23.62 -18.68
N ARG A 344 21.46 23.60 -17.70
CA ARG A 344 22.64 24.50 -17.68
C ARG A 344 23.51 24.33 -18.90
N GLU A 345 23.82 23.08 -19.25
CA GLU A 345 24.65 22.80 -20.41
C GLU A 345 23.98 23.27 -21.72
N ALA A 346 22.68 23.00 -21.89
CA ALA A 346 21.94 23.47 -23.07
C ALA A 346 21.86 25.00 -23.17
N LEU A 347 21.97 25.71 -22.04
CA LEU A 347 22.01 27.17 -21.96
C LEU A 347 23.44 27.74 -21.95
N PHE A 348 24.47 26.90 -22.06
CA PHE A 348 25.88 27.30 -21.93
C PHE A 348 26.20 28.03 -20.61
N VAL A 349 25.51 27.66 -19.52
CA VAL A 349 25.75 28.15 -18.16
C VAL A 349 26.77 27.25 -17.46
N GLU A 350 27.68 27.86 -16.70
CA GLU A 350 28.71 27.13 -15.95
C GLU A 350 28.12 26.19 -14.86
N GLY A 351 28.94 25.23 -14.43
CA GLY A 351 28.63 24.30 -13.34
C GLY A 351 27.98 22.98 -13.76
N SER A 352 27.55 22.82 -15.03
CA SER A 352 26.98 21.57 -15.53
C SER A 352 27.92 20.36 -15.39
N GLY A 353 29.20 20.53 -15.73
CA GLY A 353 30.21 19.47 -15.63
C GLY A 353 30.42 18.95 -14.20
N ALA A 354 30.42 19.84 -13.20
CA ALA A 354 30.54 19.46 -11.80
C ALA A 354 29.32 18.64 -11.33
N LEU A 355 28.12 19.03 -11.75
CA LEU A 355 26.90 18.28 -11.45
C LEU A 355 26.89 16.90 -12.12
N PHE A 356 27.29 16.79 -13.39
CA PHE A 356 27.41 15.49 -14.05
C PHE A 356 28.47 14.61 -13.40
N SER A 357 29.65 15.15 -13.07
CA SER A 357 30.69 14.38 -12.39
C SER A 357 30.26 13.87 -11.02
N LYS A 358 29.51 14.68 -10.25
CA LYS A 358 28.94 14.24 -8.97
C LYS A 358 27.91 13.13 -9.15
N LEU A 359 27.07 13.23 -10.19
CA LEU A 359 26.05 12.21 -10.46
C LEU A 359 26.60 10.92 -11.05
N ALA A 360 27.68 10.98 -11.83
CA ALA A 360 28.31 9.81 -12.44
C ALA A 360 28.81 8.79 -11.39
N SER A 361 29.03 9.22 -10.14
CA SER A 361 29.36 8.33 -9.01
C SER A 361 28.14 7.69 -8.33
N GLN A 362 26.92 8.10 -8.70
CA GLN A 362 25.69 7.58 -8.12
C GLN A 362 25.16 6.40 -8.92
N ARG A 363 24.67 5.39 -8.21
CA ARG A 363 24.03 4.22 -8.83
C ARG A 363 22.54 4.43 -8.98
N SER A 364 22.19 5.26 -9.95
CA SER A 364 20.82 5.50 -10.36
C SER A 364 20.74 5.63 -11.87
N PHE A 365 19.51 5.56 -12.41
CA PHE A 365 19.29 5.78 -13.85
C PHE A 365 19.93 7.10 -14.33
N HIS A 366 19.78 8.18 -13.55
CA HIS A 366 20.34 9.49 -13.92
C HIS A 366 21.84 9.59 -13.65
N GLY A 367 22.37 8.82 -12.70
CA GLY A 367 23.82 8.68 -12.51
C GLY A 367 24.50 7.98 -13.69
N PHE A 368 23.92 6.89 -14.20
CA PHE A 368 24.41 6.22 -15.41
C PHE A 368 24.34 7.13 -16.64
N LEU A 369 23.23 7.86 -16.84
CA LEU A 369 23.14 8.85 -17.92
C LEU A 369 24.19 9.97 -17.78
N ALA A 370 24.54 10.39 -16.55
CA ALA A 370 25.60 11.35 -16.32
C ALA A 370 26.98 10.77 -16.66
N ALA A 371 27.22 9.51 -16.28
CA ALA A 371 28.47 8.80 -16.59
C ALA A 371 28.69 8.63 -18.09
N GLU A 372 27.67 8.21 -18.87
CA GLU A 372 27.75 8.14 -20.34
C GLU A 372 28.16 9.48 -20.94
N ARG A 373 27.51 10.54 -20.45
CA ARG A 373 27.67 11.89 -20.93
C ARG A 373 29.04 12.49 -20.64
N MET A 374 29.65 12.03 -19.55
CA MET A 374 31.03 12.36 -19.16
C MET A 374 32.07 11.37 -19.73
N ALA A 375 31.63 10.38 -20.51
CA ALA A 375 32.46 9.25 -20.96
C ALA A 375 33.22 8.55 -19.83
N GLN A 376 32.57 8.41 -18.66
CA GLN A 376 33.10 7.74 -17.48
C GLN A 376 32.46 6.34 -17.33
N PRO A 377 33.19 5.36 -16.76
CA PRO A 377 32.62 4.06 -16.42
C PRO A 377 31.45 4.19 -15.44
N TYR A 378 30.47 3.28 -15.53
CA TYR A 378 29.39 3.19 -14.57
C TYR A 378 29.88 2.75 -13.20
N GLN A 379 29.40 3.44 -12.15
CA GLN A 379 29.67 3.04 -10.77
C GLN A 379 28.53 2.17 -10.23
N LEU A 380 28.84 0.88 -10.05
CA LEU A 380 27.89 -0.12 -9.55
C LEU A 380 27.88 -0.27 -8.02
N SER A 381 28.86 0.32 -7.33
CA SER A 381 28.98 0.36 -5.87
C SER A 381 28.68 -0.99 -5.20
N GLU A 382 29.14 -2.09 -5.79
CA GLU A 382 28.80 -3.44 -5.34
C GLU A 382 29.45 -3.75 -3.98
N VAL A 383 28.63 -4.16 -3.02
CA VAL A 383 29.10 -4.77 -1.78
C VAL A 383 28.98 -6.28 -1.92
N LYS A 384 30.11 -6.98 -1.82
CA LYS A 384 30.13 -8.45 -1.85
C LYS A 384 29.71 -9.00 -0.49
N ALA A 385 29.10 -10.18 -0.51
CA ALA A 385 28.76 -10.92 0.70
C ALA A 385 29.99 -11.15 1.59
N SER A 386 29.87 -10.92 2.89
CA SER A 386 30.77 -11.54 3.86
C SER A 386 30.39 -13.02 4.00
N VAL A 387 31.39 -13.87 4.27
CA VAL A 387 31.22 -15.33 4.43
C VAL A 387 30.63 -15.69 5.82
N GLU A 388 30.33 -14.69 6.65
CA GLU A 388 29.77 -14.94 7.99
C GLU A 388 28.38 -15.58 7.87
N SER A 389 28.21 -16.71 8.56
CA SER A 389 26.95 -17.42 8.60
C SER A 389 25.90 -16.54 9.26
N ALA A 390 24.84 -16.26 8.50
CA ALA A 390 23.66 -15.56 8.97
C ALA A 390 22.98 -16.34 10.11
N GLU A 391 23.26 -15.94 11.36
CA GLU A 391 22.64 -16.51 12.53
C GLU A 391 21.18 -16.04 12.64
N LEU A 392 20.23 -16.96 12.46
CA LEU A 392 18.82 -16.71 12.66
C LEU A 392 18.41 -17.18 14.06
N SER A 393 17.50 -16.44 14.70
CA SER A 393 16.95 -16.79 16.01
C SER A 393 15.47 -16.45 16.12
N GLY A 394 14.81 -17.04 17.13
CA GLY A 394 13.43 -16.77 17.50
C GLY A 394 12.43 -16.89 16.34
N LEU A 395 11.60 -15.86 16.18
CA LEU A 395 10.55 -15.81 15.16
C LEU A 395 11.09 -15.75 13.72
N ILE A 396 12.29 -15.19 13.54
CA ILE A 396 12.93 -15.10 12.22
C ILE A 396 13.36 -16.50 11.77
N TRP A 397 13.99 -17.27 12.67
CA TRP A 397 14.33 -18.66 12.42
C TRP A 397 13.08 -19.49 12.09
N LEU A 398 12.02 -19.37 12.89
CA LEU A 398 10.76 -20.08 12.65
C LEU A 398 10.18 -19.72 11.28
N GLY A 399 10.13 -18.44 10.94
CA GLY A 399 9.61 -17.97 9.66
C GLY A 399 10.39 -18.50 8.45
N ALA A 400 11.73 -18.48 8.53
CA ALA A 400 12.60 -19.05 7.51
C ALA A 400 12.42 -20.56 7.37
N ALA A 401 12.37 -21.29 8.49
CA ALA A 401 12.15 -22.74 8.52
C ALA A 401 10.80 -23.13 7.89
N ARG A 402 9.75 -22.36 8.20
CA ARG A 402 8.42 -22.53 7.60
C ARG A 402 8.45 -22.29 6.09
N ALA A 403 9.06 -21.19 5.64
CA ALA A 403 9.16 -20.89 4.21
C ALA A 403 9.89 -22.01 3.45
N GLN A 404 10.99 -22.55 4.02
CA GLN A 404 11.71 -23.68 3.46
C GLN A 404 10.83 -24.92 3.29
N GLU A 405 10.12 -25.31 4.35
CA GLU A 405 9.29 -26.52 4.30
C GLU A 405 8.06 -26.35 3.41
N LEU A 406 7.48 -25.16 3.32
CA LEU A 406 6.42 -24.85 2.37
C LEU A 406 6.93 -24.96 0.92
N LEU A 407 8.14 -24.46 0.63
CA LEU A 407 8.78 -24.65 -0.68
C LEU A 407 9.01 -26.12 -1.00
N ALA A 408 9.49 -26.90 -0.03
CA ALA A 408 9.74 -28.33 -0.21
C ALA A 408 8.44 -29.15 -0.43
N LEU A 409 7.29 -28.64 0.02
CA LEU A 409 5.97 -29.19 -0.26
C LEU A 409 5.32 -28.66 -1.55
N GLY A 410 5.99 -27.76 -2.29
CA GLY A 410 5.46 -27.13 -3.49
C GLY A 410 4.44 -26.01 -3.21
N LEU A 411 4.25 -25.60 -1.95
CA LEU A 411 3.34 -24.56 -1.50
C LEU A 411 3.99 -23.17 -1.61
N ARG A 412 4.30 -22.77 -2.85
CA ARG A 412 5.14 -21.59 -3.12
C ARG A 412 4.48 -20.26 -2.73
N GLU A 413 3.17 -20.12 -2.89
CA GLU A 413 2.46 -18.90 -2.53
C GLU A 413 2.48 -18.68 -1.01
N GLU A 414 2.22 -19.75 -0.24
CA GLU A 414 2.27 -19.74 1.21
C GLU A 414 3.70 -19.51 1.72
N ALA A 415 4.70 -20.11 1.07
CA ALA A 415 6.10 -19.85 1.38
C ALA A 415 6.47 -18.38 1.17
N LYS A 416 6.01 -17.77 0.06
CA LYS A 416 6.24 -16.36 -0.25
C LYS A 416 5.58 -15.44 0.79
N GLU A 417 4.33 -15.74 1.17
CA GLU A 417 3.62 -14.98 2.21
C GLU A 417 4.33 -15.08 3.56
N GLN A 418 4.76 -16.29 3.96
CA GLN A 418 5.55 -16.48 5.17
C GLN A 418 6.87 -15.71 5.12
N TRP A 419 7.60 -15.78 4.01
CA TRP A 419 8.87 -15.07 3.81
C TRP A 419 8.70 -13.55 3.97
N GLN A 420 7.71 -12.97 3.28
CA GLN A 420 7.40 -11.54 3.35
C GLN A 420 6.95 -11.13 4.76
N HIS A 421 6.14 -11.95 5.42
CA HIS A 421 5.73 -11.72 6.82
C HIS A 421 6.95 -11.67 7.74
N THR A 422 7.91 -12.59 7.56
CA THR A 422 9.13 -12.65 8.35
C THR A 422 10.05 -11.45 8.07
N LEU A 423 10.24 -11.06 6.81
CA LEU A 423 11.02 -9.88 6.44
C LEU A 423 10.46 -8.59 7.06
N ASN A 424 9.14 -8.44 7.11
CA ASN A 424 8.48 -7.26 7.68
C ASN A 424 8.63 -7.17 9.21
N GLN A 425 9.03 -8.25 9.89
CA GLN A 425 9.26 -8.30 11.33
C GLN A 425 10.73 -8.29 11.72
N ALA A 426 11.61 -8.64 10.78
CA ALA A 426 13.05 -8.62 10.99
C ALA A 426 13.58 -7.18 10.98
N ASP A 427 14.61 -6.94 11.79
CA ASP A 427 15.43 -5.73 11.70
C ASP A 427 16.39 -5.81 10.51
N LEU A 428 17.18 -4.75 10.28
CA LEU A 428 18.11 -4.69 9.13
C LEU A 428 19.10 -5.85 9.11
N SER A 429 19.58 -6.30 10.29
CA SER A 429 20.48 -7.43 10.42
C SER A 429 19.78 -8.73 10.03
N GLY A 430 18.58 -8.99 10.55
CA GLY A 430 17.77 -10.15 10.21
C GLY A 430 17.36 -10.18 8.73
N GLN A 431 17.05 -9.01 8.13
CA GLN A 431 16.73 -8.91 6.70
C GLN A 431 17.95 -9.25 5.82
N MET A 432 19.15 -8.82 6.19
CA MET A 432 20.38 -9.23 5.52
C MET A 432 20.64 -10.73 5.69
N ALA A 433 20.45 -11.26 6.90
CA ALA A 433 20.61 -12.68 7.21
C ALA A 433 19.67 -13.57 6.37
N LEU A 434 18.41 -13.17 6.23
CA LEU A 434 17.45 -13.82 5.33
C LEU A 434 17.87 -13.72 3.86
N GLY A 435 18.42 -12.58 3.42
CA GLY A 435 18.98 -12.44 2.08
C GLY A 435 20.11 -13.44 1.82
N MET A 436 21.05 -13.56 2.78
CA MET A 436 22.14 -14.53 2.73
C MET A 436 21.64 -15.97 2.66
N LEU A 437 20.63 -16.32 3.47
CA LEU A 437 19.97 -17.63 3.39
C LEU A 437 19.38 -17.86 2.00
N ALA A 438 18.66 -16.89 1.44
CA ALA A 438 18.05 -17.03 0.12
C ALA A 438 19.10 -17.23 -0.99
N LEU A 439 20.27 -16.57 -0.92
CA LEU A 439 21.39 -16.82 -1.82
C LEU A 439 21.92 -18.25 -1.69
N GLN A 440 22.21 -18.68 -0.46
CA GLN A 440 22.72 -20.02 -0.17
C GLN A 440 21.77 -21.11 -0.67
N ARG A 441 20.46 -20.87 -0.56
CA ARG A 441 19.39 -21.80 -0.94
C ARG A 441 18.99 -21.71 -2.41
N GLY A 442 19.50 -20.73 -3.17
CA GLY A 442 19.10 -20.52 -4.56
C GLY A 442 17.64 -20.06 -4.72
N TRP A 443 17.16 -19.18 -3.83
CA TRP A 443 15.80 -18.61 -3.87
C TRP A 443 15.85 -17.15 -4.37
N PRO A 444 15.90 -16.94 -5.70
CA PRO A 444 16.23 -15.63 -6.27
C PRO A 444 15.23 -14.53 -5.90
N ASP A 445 13.94 -14.81 -6.01
CA ASP A 445 12.88 -13.85 -5.69
C ASP A 445 12.79 -13.56 -4.18
N PHE A 446 13.24 -14.48 -3.33
CA PHE A 446 13.30 -14.29 -1.88
C PHE A 446 14.50 -13.41 -1.50
N GLY A 447 15.64 -13.59 -2.17
CA GLY A 447 16.81 -12.72 -2.05
C GLY A 447 16.52 -11.29 -2.50
N VAL A 448 15.78 -11.15 -3.60
CA VAL A 448 15.30 -9.84 -4.07
C VAL A 448 14.41 -9.15 -3.02
N ASP A 449 13.45 -9.86 -2.45
CA ASP A 449 12.59 -9.33 -1.38
C ASP A 449 13.41 -8.86 -0.17
N ALA A 450 14.41 -9.66 0.24
CA ALA A 450 15.27 -9.35 1.37
C ALA A 450 16.12 -8.09 1.13
N ALA A 451 16.66 -7.92 -0.07
CA ALA A 451 17.40 -6.71 -0.42
C ALA A 451 16.52 -5.46 -0.42
N ILE A 452 15.26 -5.58 -0.87
CA ILE A 452 14.29 -4.48 -0.84
C ILE A 452 13.95 -4.13 0.61
N ALA A 453 13.63 -5.13 1.44
CA ALA A 453 13.25 -4.92 2.83
C ALA A 453 14.38 -4.28 3.65
N GLY A 454 15.62 -4.76 3.48
CA GLY A 454 16.79 -4.25 4.20
C GLY A 454 17.40 -2.96 3.65
N GLY A 455 16.85 -2.39 2.56
CA GLY A 455 17.48 -1.26 1.89
C GLY A 455 18.91 -1.56 1.43
N ASN A 456 19.22 -2.84 1.20
CA ASN A 456 20.56 -3.32 0.86
C ASN A 456 20.82 -3.11 -0.63
N TRP A 457 20.76 -1.84 -1.04
CA TRP A 457 20.77 -1.51 -2.44
C TRP A 457 22.03 -2.03 -3.12
N ASP A 458 23.18 -1.97 -2.45
CA ASP A 458 24.51 -2.33 -2.97
C ASP A 458 24.80 -3.84 -3.05
N ARG A 459 23.93 -4.68 -2.51
CA ARG A 459 23.98 -6.14 -2.68
C ARG A 459 23.40 -6.56 -4.03
N LEU A 460 24.22 -6.42 -5.08
CA LEU A 460 23.79 -6.72 -6.46
C LEU A 460 23.46 -8.20 -6.66
N ASP A 461 24.17 -9.08 -5.96
CA ASP A 461 23.90 -10.52 -5.92
C ASP A 461 22.48 -10.85 -5.46
N LEU A 462 21.96 -10.15 -4.45
CA LEU A 462 20.57 -10.27 -4.01
C LEU A 462 19.58 -9.61 -4.95
N ARG A 463 19.93 -8.41 -5.46
CA ARG A 463 19.00 -7.59 -6.22
C ARG A 463 18.83 -8.03 -7.66
N PHE A 464 19.83 -8.62 -8.27
CA PHE A 464 19.85 -9.01 -9.68
C PHE A 464 20.39 -10.43 -9.83
N PRO A 465 19.73 -11.45 -9.24
CA PRO A 465 20.21 -12.82 -9.32
C PRO A 465 20.07 -13.36 -10.74
N TYR A 466 21.06 -14.17 -11.17
CA TYR A 466 21.07 -14.86 -12.46
C TYR A 466 20.16 -16.09 -12.45
N ALA A 467 18.86 -15.89 -12.29
CA ALA A 467 17.86 -16.95 -12.29
C ALA A 467 17.25 -17.17 -13.67
N PHE A 468 16.87 -18.42 -13.98
CA PHE A 468 16.24 -18.81 -15.25
C PHE A 468 17.06 -18.42 -16.49
N TRP A 469 18.39 -18.36 -16.36
CA TRP A 469 19.25 -17.77 -17.40
C TRP A 469 19.19 -18.54 -18.71
N LYS A 470 19.11 -19.88 -18.65
CA LYS A 470 19.01 -20.72 -19.84
C LYS A 470 17.69 -20.48 -20.59
N GLU A 471 16.61 -20.31 -19.85
CA GLU A 471 15.28 -20.00 -20.37
C GLU A 471 15.28 -18.62 -21.04
N PHE A 472 15.86 -17.61 -20.39
CA PHE A 472 16.01 -16.27 -20.99
C PHE A 472 16.90 -16.27 -22.23
N GLN A 473 18.02 -17.00 -22.23
CA GLN A 473 18.88 -17.14 -23.41
C GLN A 473 18.15 -17.81 -24.59
N THR A 474 17.33 -18.81 -24.30
CA THR A 474 16.54 -19.50 -25.32
C THR A 474 15.49 -18.55 -25.90
N ALA A 475 14.70 -17.89 -25.04
CA ALA A 475 13.69 -16.93 -25.48
C ALA A 475 14.29 -15.74 -26.24
N ALA A 476 15.45 -15.24 -25.80
CA ALA A 476 16.18 -14.15 -26.46
C ALA A 476 16.60 -14.52 -27.87
N LYS A 477 17.09 -15.75 -28.06
CA LYS A 477 17.45 -16.27 -29.39
C LYS A 477 16.22 -16.38 -30.30
N ASP A 478 15.11 -16.91 -29.77
CA ASP A 478 13.88 -17.12 -30.54
C ASP A 478 13.18 -15.80 -30.91
N THR A 479 13.46 -14.72 -30.17
CA THR A 479 12.83 -13.38 -30.34
C THR A 479 13.78 -12.31 -30.89
N GLU A 480 15.04 -12.68 -31.18
CA GLU A 480 16.11 -11.77 -31.61
C GLU A 480 16.32 -10.58 -30.65
N GLN A 481 16.20 -10.84 -29.33
CA GLN A 481 16.39 -9.84 -28.28
C GLN A 481 17.67 -10.08 -27.48
N ASP A 482 18.11 -9.07 -26.73
CA ASP A 482 19.15 -9.24 -25.71
C ASP A 482 18.57 -9.97 -24.48
N PRO A 483 19.13 -11.12 -24.05
CA PRO A 483 18.65 -11.81 -22.86
C PRO A 483 18.72 -10.96 -21.58
N PHE A 484 19.63 -9.98 -21.49
CA PHE A 484 19.68 -9.04 -20.38
C PHE A 484 18.47 -8.10 -20.34
N VAL A 485 17.90 -7.74 -21.49
CA VAL A 485 16.65 -6.96 -21.55
C VAL A 485 15.48 -7.79 -21.04
N LEU A 486 15.40 -9.07 -21.43
CA LEU A 486 14.31 -9.96 -21.00
C LEU A 486 14.34 -10.20 -19.48
N ILE A 487 15.50 -10.51 -18.91
CA ILE A 487 15.63 -10.71 -17.46
C ILE A 487 15.43 -9.39 -16.69
N ALA A 488 15.89 -8.25 -17.22
CA ALA A 488 15.64 -6.94 -16.60
C ALA A 488 14.14 -6.62 -16.55
N LEU A 489 13.39 -6.94 -17.61
CA LEU A 489 11.94 -6.81 -17.64
C LEU A 489 11.29 -7.75 -16.62
N ALA A 490 11.64 -9.04 -16.62
CA ALA A 490 11.09 -9.99 -15.66
C ALA A 490 11.41 -9.61 -14.19
N ARG A 491 12.61 -9.09 -13.95
CA ARG A 491 13.03 -8.56 -12.64
C ARG A 491 12.19 -7.35 -12.22
N ARG A 492 11.80 -6.49 -13.16
CA ARG A 492 10.92 -5.34 -12.91
C ARG A 492 9.48 -5.76 -12.66
N GLU A 493 8.98 -6.73 -13.44
CA GLU A 493 7.58 -7.15 -13.40
C GLU A 493 7.24 -8.04 -12.21
N SER A 494 8.09 -9.03 -11.90
CA SER A 494 7.75 -10.05 -10.91
C SER A 494 8.79 -10.24 -9.80
N SER A 495 9.88 -9.46 -9.80
CA SER A 495 11.07 -9.76 -8.98
C SER A 495 11.60 -11.18 -9.21
N LEU A 496 11.41 -11.73 -10.41
CA LEU A 496 11.74 -13.11 -10.79
C LEU A 496 10.92 -14.19 -10.06
N ASN A 497 9.73 -13.85 -9.55
CA ASN A 497 8.80 -14.83 -9.01
C ASN A 497 7.96 -15.46 -10.15
N PRO A 498 8.14 -16.75 -10.47
CA PRO A 498 7.41 -17.41 -11.55
C PRO A 498 5.90 -17.58 -11.26
N MET A 499 5.47 -17.41 -10.01
CA MET A 499 4.06 -17.51 -9.60
C MET A 499 3.43 -16.14 -9.31
N ALA A 500 4.10 -15.04 -9.65
CA ALA A 500 3.56 -13.70 -9.41
C ALA A 500 2.22 -13.49 -10.09
N ARG A 501 1.26 -12.89 -9.38
CA ARG A 501 -0.07 -12.56 -9.90
C ARG A 501 -0.48 -11.15 -9.49
N SER A 502 -0.82 -10.31 -10.47
CA SER A 502 -1.34 -8.98 -10.19
C SER A 502 -2.82 -8.99 -9.82
N LYS A 503 -3.29 -7.89 -9.22
CA LYS A 503 -4.70 -7.68 -8.89
C LYS A 503 -5.61 -7.71 -10.13
N VAL A 504 -5.10 -7.33 -11.29
CA VAL A 504 -5.85 -7.30 -12.57
C VAL A 504 -5.68 -8.58 -13.38
N GLY A 505 -4.91 -9.56 -12.89
CA GLY A 505 -4.85 -10.90 -13.44
C GLY A 505 -3.58 -11.24 -14.24
N ALA A 506 -2.63 -10.32 -14.36
CA ALA A 506 -1.34 -10.55 -15.01
C ALA A 506 -0.51 -11.61 -14.26
N ARG A 507 0.25 -12.46 -14.98
CA ARG A 507 0.87 -13.66 -14.38
C ARG A 507 2.33 -13.91 -14.75
N GLY A 508 3.02 -14.55 -13.83
CA GLY A 508 4.33 -15.15 -14.04
C GLY A 508 5.47 -14.14 -14.10
N LEU A 509 6.62 -14.61 -14.62
CA LEU A 509 7.89 -13.87 -14.62
C LEU A 509 7.79 -12.48 -15.27
N MET A 510 7.01 -12.37 -16.36
CA MET A 510 6.90 -11.15 -17.18
C MET A 510 5.52 -10.47 -17.06
N GLN A 511 4.67 -10.90 -16.13
CA GLN A 511 3.32 -10.33 -15.91
C GLN A 511 2.50 -10.18 -17.21
N LEU A 512 2.37 -11.28 -17.95
CA LEU A 512 1.55 -11.35 -19.16
C LEU A 512 0.06 -11.26 -18.85
#